data_AF-A0A9X8YNM7-F1
#
_entry.id   AF-A0A9X8YNM7-F1
#
_cell.length_a   1.000
_cell.length_b   1.000
_cell.length_c   1.000
_cell.angle_alpha   90.00
_cell.angle_beta   90.00
_cell.angle_gamma   90.00
#
_symmetry.space_group_name_H-M   'P 1'
#
loop_
_entity.id
_entity.type
_entity.pdbx_description
1 polymer ?
#
loop_
_entity_poly.entity_id
_entity_poly.type
_entity_poly.pdbx_seq_one_letter_code
_entity_poly.pdbx_strand_id
1 'polypeptide(L)'
;WKGLPRMPQVVIDLGAGGTGRLSKLLTGECDVLAYPAASQLSILRDDPRLRLTLRPGMNIAYLAFNTRKPPLDNLNVRQAISLAINNQRLMQSIYYGTAETAASILPRA
;
A
#
# COMPACT_ATOMS: atom_id res chain seq x y z
N TRP A 1 -2.12 1.99 -32.92
CA TRP A 1 -1.88 3.40 -33.30
C TRP A 1 -0.61 4.00 -32.69
N LYS A 2 -0.08 3.54 -31.53
CA LYS A 2 1.23 3.96 -30.97
C LYS A 2 2.42 3.03 -31.30
N GLY A 3 2.31 2.16 -32.31
CA GLY A 3 3.29 1.11 -32.60
C GLY A 3 2.98 -0.23 -31.94
N LEU A 4 3.83 -1.23 -32.22
CA LEU A 4 3.73 -2.59 -31.69
C LEU A 4 4.35 -2.66 -30.27
N PRO A 5 3.71 -3.36 -29.32
CA PRO A 5 4.31 -3.60 -28.00
C PRO A 5 5.57 -4.45 -28.15
N ARG A 6 6.58 -4.20 -27.31
CA ARG A 6 7.83 -4.96 -27.30
C ARG A 6 7.66 -6.41 -26.85
N MET A 7 6.60 -6.69 -26.08
CA MET A 7 6.29 -8.03 -25.59
C MET A 7 5.07 -8.59 -26.33
N PRO A 8 5.15 -9.82 -26.88
CA PRO A 8 4.03 -10.45 -27.58
C PRO A 8 2.97 -11.01 -26.62
N GLN A 9 3.33 -11.32 -25.37
CA GLN A 9 2.42 -11.89 -24.37
C GLN A 9 2.70 -11.30 -22.99
N VAL A 10 1.63 -11.15 -22.20
CA VAL A 10 1.67 -10.85 -20.77
C VAL A 10 0.74 -11.83 -20.07
N VAL A 11 1.20 -12.45 -18.99
CA VAL A 11 0.38 -13.29 -18.12
C VAL A 11 0.16 -12.54 -16.81
N ILE A 12 -1.10 -12.41 -16.40
CA ILE A 12 -1.47 -11.83 -15.11
C ILE A 12 -1.83 -12.99 -14.20
N ASP A 13 -0.95 -13.29 -13.27
CA ASP A 13 -1.23 -14.26 -12.21
C ASP A 13 -2.04 -13.59 -11.09
N LEU A 14 -3.25 -14.09 -10.87
CA LEU A 14 -4.18 -13.62 -9.84
C LEU A 14 -4.03 -14.39 -8.51
N GLY A 15 -3.01 -15.26 -8.39
CA GLY A 15 -2.72 -16.05 -7.20
C GLY A 15 -2.75 -15.24 -5.90
N ALA A 16 -3.55 -15.71 -4.93
CA ALA A 16 -3.94 -14.96 -3.75
C ALA A 16 -2.80 -14.80 -2.71
N GLY A 17 -2.48 -13.55 -2.39
CA GLY A 17 -2.07 -13.03 -1.06
C GLY A 17 -0.81 -13.55 -0.33
N GLY A 18 -0.05 -12.65 0.30
CA GLY A 18 1.00 -13.00 1.27
C GLY A 18 2.41 -13.17 0.72
N THR A 19 3.20 -14.05 1.35
CA THR A 19 4.59 -14.39 0.95
C THR A 19 4.65 -15.08 -0.41
N GLY A 20 3.58 -15.74 -0.84
CA GLY A 20 3.53 -16.45 -2.13
C GLY A 20 3.93 -15.57 -3.30
N ARG A 21 3.41 -14.33 -3.39
CA ARG A 21 3.74 -13.41 -4.49
C ARG A 21 5.21 -12.97 -4.48
N LEU A 22 5.80 -12.80 -3.29
CA LEU A 22 7.22 -12.50 -3.15
C LEU A 22 8.08 -13.71 -3.55
N SER A 23 7.71 -14.91 -3.10
CA SER A 23 8.41 -16.14 -3.48
C SER A 23 8.40 -16.37 -4.99
N LYS A 24 7.29 -16.08 -5.67
CA LYS A 24 7.21 -16.15 -7.14
C LYS A 24 8.21 -15.22 -7.83
N LEU A 25 8.36 -13.99 -7.32
CA LEU A 25 9.40 -13.07 -7.82
C LEU A 25 10.81 -13.61 -7.53
N LEU A 26 11.08 -14.08 -6.31
CA LEU A 26 12.42 -14.53 -5.91
C LEU A 26 12.87 -15.82 -6.61
N THR A 27 11.92 -16.67 -7.00
CA THR A 27 12.14 -17.93 -7.75
C THR A 27 12.14 -17.74 -9.26
N GLY A 28 11.74 -16.56 -9.76
CA GLY A 28 11.66 -16.26 -11.19
C GLY A 28 10.38 -16.74 -11.88
N GLU A 29 9.36 -17.18 -11.12
CA GLU A 29 8.03 -17.48 -11.66
C GLU A 29 7.28 -16.20 -12.09
N CYS A 30 7.64 -15.04 -11.53
CA CYS A 30 7.11 -13.74 -11.94
C CYS A 30 8.24 -12.72 -12.17
N ASP A 31 8.10 -11.92 -13.22
CA ASP A 31 9.06 -10.84 -13.54
C ASP A 31 8.77 -9.53 -12.80
N VAL A 32 7.50 -9.30 -12.42
CA VAL A 32 7.04 -8.04 -11.82
C VAL A 32 6.09 -8.33 -10.66
N LEU A 33 6.38 -7.74 -9.49
CA LEU A 33 5.53 -7.79 -8.31
C LEU A 33 4.87 -6.43 -8.06
N ALA A 34 3.54 -6.39 -8.09
CA ALA A 34 2.75 -5.21 -7.72
C ALA A 34 2.40 -5.21 -6.23
N TYR A 35 2.53 -4.05 -5.60
CA TYR A 35 2.15 -3.80 -4.20
C TYR A 35 2.71 -4.84 -3.21
N PRO A 36 4.05 -4.96 -3.08
CA PRO A 36 4.65 -5.77 -2.02
C PRO A 36 4.22 -5.25 -0.65
N ALA A 37 4.18 -6.13 0.35
CA ALA A 37 3.92 -5.68 1.72
C ALA A 37 5.08 -4.79 2.21
N ALA A 38 4.76 -3.75 2.99
CA ALA A 38 5.78 -2.82 3.49
C ALA A 38 6.89 -3.53 4.30
N SER A 39 6.53 -4.59 5.04
CA SER A 39 7.47 -5.45 5.78
C SER A 39 8.46 -6.22 4.89
N GLN A 40 8.15 -6.39 3.60
CA GLN A 40 8.97 -7.15 2.65
C GLN A 40 9.96 -6.26 1.87
N LEU A 41 9.90 -4.94 2.04
CA LEU A 41 10.69 -4.01 1.25
C LEU A 41 12.20 -4.10 1.50
N SER A 42 12.62 -4.49 2.71
CA SER A 42 14.04 -4.76 3.00
C SER A 42 14.56 -5.92 2.16
N ILE A 43 13.85 -7.05 2.16
CA ILE A 43 14.21 -8.24 1.35
C ILE A 43 14.35 -7.87 -0.14
N LEU A 44 13.43 -7.05 -0.66
CA LEU A 44 13.45 -6.61 -2.06
C LEU A 44 14.57 -5.60 -2.35
N ARG A 45 14.99 -4.81 -1.36
CA ARG A 45 16.08 -3.83 -1.49
C ARG A 45 17.45 -4.51 -1.44
N ASP A 46 17.57 -5.57 -0.65
CA ASP A 46 18.84 -6.24 -0.38
C ASP A 46 19.19 -7.31 -1.45
N ASP A 47 18.24 -7.73 -2.30
CA ASP A 47 18.51 -8.63 -3.42
C ASP A 47 19.06 -7.86 -4.65
N PRO A 48 20.34 -8.07 -5.03
CA PRO A 48 20.97 -7.34 -6.14
C PRO A 48 20.39 -7.68 -7.52
N ARG A 49 19.59 -8.75 -7.63
CA ARG A 49 18.94 -9.15 -8.89
C ARG A 49 17.69 -8.34 -9.18
N LEU A 50 17.16 -7.62 -8.17
CA LEU A 50 15.88 -6.94 -8.25
C LEU A 50 16.06 -5.42 -8.35
N ARG A 51 15.08 -4.77 -8.98
CA ARG A 51 14.96 -3.31 -9.01
C ARG A 51 13.71 -2.87 -8.29
N LEU A 52 13.86 -2.34 -7.09
CA LEU A 52 12.77 -1.75 -6.34
C LEU A 52 12.50 -0.31 -6.81
N THR A 53 11.26 -0.03 -7.24
CA THR A 53 10.79 1.32 -7.58
C THR A 53 9.80 1.80 -6.53
N LEU A 54 10.18 2.83 -5.77
CA LEU A 54 9.32 3.51 -4.80
C LEU A 54 9.03 4.93 -5.30
N ARG A 55 7.78 5.34 -5.23
CA ARG A 55 7.32 6.69 -5.60
C ARG A 55 6.23 7.14 -4.64
N PRO A 56 6.18 8.44 -4.29
CA PRO A 56 5.03 9.00 -3.59
C PRO A 56 3.74 8.66 -4.35
N GLY A 57 2.77 8.07 -3.64
CA GLY A 57 1.50 7.66 -4.20
C GLY A 57 0.48 8.79 -4.14
N MET A 58 -0.31 8.94 -5.19
CA MET A 58 -1.50 9.82 -5.17
C MET A 58 -2.68 9.06 -4.57
N ASN A 59 -2.59 8.70 -3.28
CA ASN A 59 -3.62 7.95 -2.55
C ASN A 59 -3.69 8.35 -1.07
N ILE A 60 -4.73 7.90 -0.39
CA ILE A 60 -4.92 8.08 1.06
C ILE A 60 -5.59 6.84 1.66
N ALA A 61 -5.17 6.45 2.86
CA ALA A 61 -5.89 5.52 3.70
C ALA A 61 -6.64 6.30 4.80
N TYR A 62 -7.94 6.04 4.96
CA TYR A 62 -8.77 6.72 5.96
C TYR A 62 -9.83 5.77 6.52
N LEU A 63 -10.32 6.09 7.72
CA LEU A 63 -11.47 5.43 8.32
C LEU A 63 -12.71 6.27 8.02
N ALA A 64 -13.63 5.72 7.24
CA ALA A 64 -14.91 6.35 6.95
C ALA A 64 -15.91 6.05 8.08
N PHE A 65 -16.46 7.09 8.69
CA PHE A 65 -17.58 6.94 9.63
C PHE A 65 -18.90 6.95 8.89
N ASN A 66 -19.77 5.97 9.18
CA ASN A 66 -21.15 6.03 8.73
C ASN A 66 -21.94 6.99 9.64
N THR A 67 -22.05 8.25 9.22
CA THR A 67 -22.70 9.33 9.98
C THR A 67 -24.22 9.20 10.09
N ARG A 68 -24.83 8.15 9.53
CA ARG A 68 -26.27 7.86 9.65
C ARG A 68 -26.58 6.82 10.71
N LYS A 69 -25.57 6.19 11.33
CA LYS A 69 -25.76 5.13 12.32
C LYS A 69 -25.27 5.58 13.70
N PRO A 70 -26.11 5.52 14.76
CA PRO A 70 -25.65 5.70 16.12
C PRO A 70 -24.57 4.67 16.51
N PRO A 71 -23.55 5.04 17.31
CA PRO A 71 -23.28 6.38 17.86
C PRO A 71 -22.40 7.27 16.95
N LEU A 72 -22.12 6.84 15.71
CA LEU A 72 -21.22 7.54 14.78
C LEU A 72 -21.87 8.74 14.08
N ASP A 73 -23.18 8.92 14.22
CA ASP A 73 -23.93 10.12 13.83
C ASP A 73 -23.55 11.34 14.70
N ASN A 74 -23.18 11.12 15.96
CA ASN A 74 -22.68 12.16 16.86
C ASN A 74 -21.25 12.62 16.48
N LEU A 75 -21.08 13.93 16.25
CA LEU A 75 -19.78 14.53 15.92
C LEU A 75 -18.73 14.30 17.00
N ASN A 76 -19.10 14.42 18.28
CA ASN A 76 -18.17 14.31 19.41
C ASN A 76 -17.61 12.88 19.50
N VAL A 77 -18.41 11.86 19.18
CA VAL A 77 -17.95 10.47 19.13
C VAL A 77 -16.91 10.28 18.04
N ARG A 78 -17.14 10.84 16.84
CA ARG A 78 -16.16 10.75 15.73
C ARG A 78 -14.85 11.47 16.06
N GLN A 79 -14.93 12.66 16.69
CA GLN A 79 -13.76 13.40 17.15
C GLN A 79 -12.99 12.62 18.22
N ALA A 80 -13.68 12.02 19.19
CA ALA A 80 -13.07 11.18 20.22
C ALA A 80 -12.33 9.98 19.61
N ILE A 81 -12.94 9.28 18.65
CA ILE A 81 -12.28 8.16 17.94
C ILE A 81 -11.05 8.66 17.18
N SER A 82 -11.16 9.78 16.46
CA SER A 82 -10.05 10.36 15.70
C SER A 82 -8.85 10.69 16.59
N LEU A 83 -9.09 11.32 17.75
CA LEU A 83 -8.04 11.68 18.71
C LEU A 83 -7.46 10.46 19.45
N ALA A 84 -8.20 9.36 19.55
CA ALA A 84 -7.73 8.13 20.18
C ALA A 84 -6.77 7.32 19.29
N ILE A 85 -6.69 7.62 17.98
CA ILE A 85 -5.83 6.88 17.05
C ILE A 85 -4.38 7.36 17.15
N ASN A 86 -3.47 6.45 17.50
CA ASN A 86 -2.04 6.71 17.48
C ASN A 86 -1.47 6.54 16.06
N ASN A 87 -1.51 7.61 15.27
CA ASN A 87 -0.98 7.62 13.91
C ASN A 87 0.53 7.28 13.84
N GLN A 88 1.33 7.74 14.80
CA GLN A 88 2.76 7.45 14.84
C GLN A 88 3.03 5.94 14.93
N ARG A 89 2.30 5.24 15.79
CA ARG A 89 2.41 3.78 15.93
C ARG A 89 1.97 3.06 14.66
N LEU A 90 0.93 3.54 13.98
CA LEU A 90 0.48 2.97 12.71
C LEU A 90 1.54 3.11 11.60
N MET A 91 2.16 4.29 11.48
CA MET A 91 3.22 4.54 10.49
C MET A 91 4.41 3.59 10.68
N GLN A 92 4.80 3.35 11.94
CA GLN A 92 5.91 2.44 12.27
C GLN A 92 5.53 0.97 12.07
N SER A 93 4.36 0.56 12.57
CA SER A 93 4.01 -0.87 12.68
C SER A 93 3.41 -1.46 11.41
N ILE A 94 2.72 -0.64 10.61
CA ILE A 94 2.01 -1.11 9.40
C ILE A 94 2.77 -0.67 8.15
N TYR A 95 3.20 0.58 8.11
CA TYR A 95 3.78 1.18 6.90
C TYR A 95 5.31 1.14 6.88
N TYR A 96 5.99 0.74 7.95
CA TYR A 96 7.46 0.61 7.99
C TYR A 96 8.20 1.84 7.44
N GLY A 97 7.67 3.04 7.69
CA GLY A 97 8.24 4.31 7.23
C GLY A 97 8.02 4.64 5.75
N THR A 98 7.17 3.89 5.02
CA THR A 98 6.86 4.17 3.61
C THR A 98 5.57 4.96 3.39
N ALA A 99 5.03 5.55 4.47
CA ALA A 99 3.87 6.42 4.43
C ALA A 99 4.09 7.63 5.33
N GLU A 100 3.30 8.67 5.10
CA GLU A 100 3.23 9.86 5.92
C GLU A 100 1.85 10.01 6.55
N THR A 101 1.79 10.65 7.72
CA THR A 101 0.51 10.96 8.36
C THR A 101 -0.26 11.96 7.52
N ALA A 102 -1.44 11.56 7.04
CA ALA A 102 -2.30 12.43 6.26
C ALA A 102 -2.86 13.58 7.12
N ALA A 103 -2.77 14.81 6.59
CA ALA A 103 -3.37 16.00 7.19
C ALA A 103 -4.62 16.49 6.43
N SER A 104 -4.83 15.98 5.21
CA SER A 104 -5.93 16.32 4.31
C SER A 104 -6.27 15.08 3.48
N ILE A 105 -7.40 15.12 2.75
CA ILE A 105 -7.79 14.10 1.78
C ILE A 105 -6.82 14.06 0.59
N LEU A 106 -6.23 15.19 0.23
CA LEU A 106 -5.23 15.27 -0.82
C LEU A 106 -3.82 15.09 -0.22
N PRO A 107 -2.96 14.26 -0.86
CA PRO A 107 -1.54 14.17 -0.51
C PRO A 107 -0.85 15.53 -0.65
N ARG A 108 0.27 15.71 0.06
CA ARG A 108 1.13 16.88 -0.13
C ARG A 108 1.80 16.80 -1.51
N ALA A 109 1.97 17.95 -2.16
CA ALA A 109 2.64 18.05 -3.45
C ALA A 109 4.14 17.77 -3.35
#